data_AF-A0A355X4T1-F1
#
_entry.id   AF-A0A355X4T1-F1
#
_cell.length_a   1.000
_cell.length_b   1.000
_cell.length_c   1.000
_cell.angle_alpha   90.00
_cell.angle_beta   90.00
_cell.angle_gamma   90.00
#
_symmetry.space_group_name_H-M   'P 1'
#
loop_
_entity.id
_entity.type
_entity.pdbx_description
1 polymer ?
#
loop_
_entity_poly.entity_id
_entity_poly.type
_entity_poly.pdbx_seq_one_letter_code
_entity_poly.pdbx_strand_id
1 'polypeptide(L)'
;MSTKTKTKKTPKQRFKIFLKVVLIIVLVIALLCGILASVSAVGLKSNSNFIETIETVSFDNQLEPVLDDNGCYTFTTDDHFKVVQLTDVHIGGGFLSIKKDSMAINAVAAMITAEKPDLVVITGDIAYPVPFQAGTFNNKTSAELFAQLMEKLGVYWVPVFGNHDTEAYSYYSRKKISEFYSQEKFSHCLFQSGPEDVDGYGNSIINVKNTKGEITQSLVMLDSHSYVDNDYFGIMWKYDTIHESQVKWYEDSLNKIKAENNDVMPKSLAFFHIAIPEYKTAWDEYRTNDFNDTENVKYIYGKAGEKDYSVYTSEYNYGFFDKVKELDSTQGMFCGHDHLNNFSIDYKGVRLTYGYSIDYLAYTGIMKFGLQRGCTVIDIAPDGSFESHLENYYQDKYQTAKEKEQVDMVGNYHSELDNQ
;
A
#
# COMPACT_ATOMS: atom_id res chain seq x y z
N MET A 1 39.03 -65.42 -13.95
CA MET A 1 38.46 -64.06 -13.95
C MET A 1 37.50 -63.94 -15.12
N SER A 2 36.18 -63.90 -14.89
CA SER A 2 35.18 -63.71 -15.97
C SER A 2 34.87 -62.21 -16.08
N THR A 3 35.32 -61.60 -17.16
CA THR A 3 35.01 -60.22 -17.53
C THR A 3 33.61 -60.17 -18.16
N LYS A 4 32.62 -59.69 -17.42
CA LYS A 4 31.27 -59.41 -17.96
C LYS A 4 31.36 -58.28 -18.99
N THR A 5 31.27 -58.61 -20.27
CA THR A 5 31.10 -57.66 -21.37
C THR A 5 29.73 -57.00 -21.25
N LYS A 6 29.68 -55.73 -20.82
CA LYS A 6 28.44 -54.93 -20.84
C LYS A 6 28.01 -54.71 -22.30
N THR A 7 26.93 -55.35 -22.72
CA THR A 7 26.28 -55.10 -24.02
C THR A 7 25.87 -53.63 -24.12
N LYS A 8 26.40 -52.91 -25.12
CA LYS A 8 26.06 -51.50 -25.36
C LYS A 8 24.59 -51.41 -25.79
N LYS A 9 23.78 -50.65 -25.02
CA LYS A 9 22.36 -50.40 -25.33
C LYS A 9 22.19 -49.77 -26.71
N THR A 10 21.21 -50.25 -27.48
CA THR A 10 20.88 -49.71 -28.82
C THR A 10 20.33 -48.28 -28.73
N PRO A 11 20.41 -47.47 -29.80
CA PRO A 11 19.83 -46.13 -29.83
C PRO A 11 18.35 -46.10 -29.39
N LYS A 12 17.55 -47.08 -29.86
CA LYS A 12 16.12 -47.23 -29.49
C LYS A 12 15.94 -47.54 -27.99
N GLN A 13 16.83 -48.34 -27.38
CA GLN A 13 16.80 -48.61 -25.95
C GLN A 13 17.21 -47.40 -25.12
N ARG A 14 18.23 -46.64 -25.56
CA ARG A 14 18.66 -45.38 -24.92
C ARG A 14 17.53 -44.34 -24.97
N PHE A 15 16.87 -44.19 -26.11
CA PHE A 15 15.73 -43.28 -26.28
C PHE A 15 14.53 -43.65 -25.39
N LYS A 16 14.19 -44.94 -25.27
CA LYS A 16 13.15 -45.40 -24.33
C LYS A 16 13.50 -45.11 -22.86
N ILE A 17 14.78 -45.25 -22.47
CA ILE A 17 15.22 -44.92 -21.12
C ILE A 17 15.13 -43.42 -20.89
N PHE A 18 15.58 -42.61 -21.85
CA PHE A 18 15.47 -41.15 -21.80
C PHE A 18 14.00 -40.71 -21.60
N LEU A 19 13.07 -41.23 -22.41
CA LEU A 19 11.64 -40.92 -22.24
C LEU A 19 11.10 -41.29 -20.85
N LYS A 20 11.52 -42.44 -20.30
CA LYS A 20 11.12 -42.84 -18.93
C LYS A 20 11.67 -41.88 -17.89
N VAL A 21 12.92 -41.45 -18.01
CA VAL A 21 13.54 -40.48 -17.09
C VAL A 21 12.81 -39.14 -17.16
N VAL A 22 12.53 -38.64 -18.38
CA VAL A 22 11.76 -37.39 -18.58
C VAL A 22 10.38 -37.51 -17.96
N LEU A 23 9.66 -38.62 -18.19
CA LEU A 23 8.34 -38.85 -17.60
C LEU A 23 8.39 -38.85 -16.06
N ILE A 24 9.38 -39.51 -15.47
CA ILE A 24 9.56 -39.51 -14.01
C ILE A 24 9.82 -38.09 -13.50
N ILE A 25 10.69 -37.32 -14.15
CA ILE A 25 10.96 -35.92 -13.78
C ILE A 25 9.68 -35.08 -13.85
N VAL A 26 8.90 -35.21 -14.93
CA VAL A 26 7.62 -34.49 -15.08
C VAL A 26 6.62 -34.88 -13.99
N LEU A 27 6.51 -36.17 -13.66
CA LEU A 27 5.63 -36.64 -12.58
C LEU A 27 6.08 -36.12 -11.20
N VAL A 28 7.39 -36.07 -10.95
CA VAL A 28 7.94 -35.52 -9.69
C VAL A 28 7.66 -34.01 -9.60
N ILE A 29 7.87 -33.26 -10.68
CA ILE A 29 7.57 -31.82 -10.74
C ILE A 29 6.07 -31.59 -10.55
N ALA A 30 5.21 -32.34 -11.25
CA ALA A 30 3.76 -32.21 -11.11
C ALA A 30 3.28 -32.52 -9.68
N LEU A 31 3.85 -33.56 -9.06
CA LEU A 31 3.56 -33.89 -7.66
C LEU A 31 4.01 -32.77 -6.72
N LEU A 32 5.21 -32.22 -6.92
CA LEU A 32 5.72 -31.09 -6.13
C LEU A 32 4.82 -29.86 -6.29
N CYS A 33 4.45 -29.48 -7.52
CA CYS A 33 3.52 -28.39 -7.78
C CYS A 33 2.16 -28.62 -7.10
N GLY A 34 1.63 -29.84 -7.13
CA GLY A 34 0.39 -30.19 -6.44
C GLY A 34 0.48 -30.05 -4.92
N ILE A 35 1.61 -30.47 -4.32
CA ILE A 35 1.87 -30.29 -2.89
C ILE A 35 1.95 -28.80 -2.55
N LEU A 36 2.75 -28.01 -3.29
CA LEU A 36 2.91 -26.58 -3.05
C LEU A 36 1.58 -25.82 -3.18
N ALA A 37 0.77 -26.13 -4.21
CA ALA A 37 -0.56 -25.56 -4.36
C ALA A 37 -1.48 -25.91 -3.19
N SER A 38 -1.40 -27.15 -2.68
CA SER A 38 -2.17 -27.58 -1.51
C SER A 38 -1.74 -26.83 -0.24
N VAL A 39 -0.42 -26.64 -0.04
CA VAL A 39 0.10 -25.85 1.09
C VAL A 39 -0.35 -24.39 0.99
N SER A 40 -0.28 -23.77 -0.18
CA SER A 40 -0.82 -22.42 -0.41
C SER A 40 -2.31 -22.35 -0.04
N ALA A 41 -3.13 -23.28 -0.53
CA ALA A 41 -4.57 -23.29 -0.24
C ALA A 41 -4.88 -23.47 1.26
N VAL A 42 -4.16 -24.36 1.95
CA VAL A 42 -4.28 -24.53 3.40
C VAL A 42 -3.83 -23.27 4.15
N GLY A 43 -2.75 -22.64 3.71
CA GLY A 43 -2.24 -21.39 4.28
C GLY A 43 -3.23 -20.23 4.15
N LEU A 44 -3.78 -20.04 2.95
CA LEU A 44 -4.84 -19.05 2.68
C LEU A 44 -6.06 -19.31 3.55
N LYS A 45 -6.51 -20.57 3.64
CA LYS A 45 -7.65 -20.93 4.49
C LYS A 45 -7.35 -20.71 5.97
N SER A 46 -6.12 -20.95 6.43
CA SER A 46 -5.69 -20.68 7.80
C SER A 46 -5.74 -19.18 8.13
N ASN A 47 -5.26 -18.32 7.23
CA ASN A 47 -5.31 -16.86 7.42
C ASN A 47 -6.74 -16.32 7.32
N SER A 48 -7.54 -16.83 6.40
CA SER A 48 -8.96 -16.53 6.31
C SER A 48 -9.73 -16.93 7.58
N ASN A 49 -9.46 -18.13 8.12
CA ASN A 49 -10.06 -18.55 9.40
C ASN A 49 -9.58 -17.69 10.58
N PHE A 50 -8.32 -17.23 10.56
CA PHE A 50 -7.84 -16.28 11.56
C PHE A 50 -8.58 -14.95 11.48
N ILE A 51 -8.78 -14.40 10.28
CA ILE A 51 -9.58 -13.19 10.08
C ILE A 51 -10.98 -13.37 10.68
N GLU A 52 -11.63 -14.52 10.50
CA GLU A 52 -12.96 -14.77 11.07
C GLU A 52 -13.02 -14.73 12.61
N THR A 53 -11.89 -14.91 13.30
CA THR A 53 -11.80 -14.79 14.77
C THR A 53 -11.65 -13.36 15.26
N ILE A 54 -11.35 -12.41 14.37
CA ILE A 54 -11.20 -10.99 14.69
C ILE A 54 -12.60 -10.40 14.90
N GLU A 55 -12.76 -9.63 15.97
CA GLU A 55 -14.03 -8.96 16.26
C GLU A 55 -14.23 -7.75 15.35
N THR A 56 -15.47 -7.50 14.95
CA THR A 56 -15.84 -6.28 14.23
C THR A 56 -15.63 -5.06 15.13
N VAL A 57 -15.17 -3.96 14.56
CA VAL A 57 -14.91 -2.74 15.33
C VAL A 57 -16.23 -2.18 15.85
N SER A 58 -16.26 -1.87 17.15
CA SER A 58 -17.43 -1.25 17.78
C SER A 58 -17.33 0.27 17.70
N PHE A 59 -18.20 0.86 16.89
CA PHE A 59 -18.43 2.30 16.80
C PHE A 59 -19.65 2.70 17.62
N ASP A 60 -19.59 3.84 18.31
CA ASP A 60 -20.76 4.42 18.98
C ASP A 60 -21.72 5.02 17.94
N ASN A 61 -21.17 5.68 16.93
CA ASN A 61 -21.88 6.19 15.76
C ASN A 61 -20.91 6.21 14.57
N GLN A 62 -20.97 5.19 13.71
CA GLN A 62 -20.13 5.14 12.52
C GLN A 62 -20.69 6.10 11.45
N LEU A 63 -19.83 6.94 10.88
CA LEU A 63 -20.22 7.76 9.74
C LEU A 63 -20.39 6.88 8.50
N GLU A 64 -21.53 6.99 7.83
CA GLU A 64 -21.79 6.29 6.57
C GLU A 64 -21.65 7.26 5.39
N PRO A 65 -20.83 6.95 4.37
CA PRO A 65 -20.68 7.78 3.20
C PRO A 65 -21.86 7.60 2.24
N VAL A 66 -22.21 8.67 1.55
CA VAL A 66 -23.19 8.65 0.45
C VAL A 66 -22.46 8.94 -0.85
N LEU A 67 -22.68 8.11 -1.87
CA LEU A 67 -22.25 8.43 -3.23
C LEU A 67 -23.14 9.54 -3.78
N ASP A 68 -22.57 10.72 -4.02
CA ASP A 68 -23.31 11.88 -4.51
C ASP A 68 -23.52 11.85 -6.05
N ASP A 69 -24.32 12.80 -6.54
CA ASP A 69 -24.63 12.94 -7.98
C ASP A 69 -23.39 13.24 -8.85
N ASN A 70 -22.29 13.65 -8.22
CA ASN A 70 -21.01 13.89 -8.88
C ASN A 70 -20.11 12.66 -8.90
N GLY A 71 -20.57 11.54 -8.33
CA GLY A 71 -19.83 10.30 -8.25
C GLY A 71 -18.74 10.33 -7.20
N CYS A 72 -18.80 11.23 -6.21
CA CYS A 72 -17.88 11.26 -5.06
C CYS A 72 -18.55 10.64 -3.83
N TYR A 73 -17.83 9.80 -3.10
CA TYR A 73 -18.29 9.41 -1.76
C TYR A 73 -18.17 10.61 -0.82
N THR A 74 -19.22 10.89 -0.06
CA THR A 74 -19.28 12.03 0.85
C THR A 74 -19.68 11.58 2.25
N PHE A 75 -18.83 11.86 3.23
CA PHE A 75 -19.15 11.78 4.65
C PHE A 75 -19.74 13.11 5.13
N THR A 76 -20.74 13.08 6.01
CA THR A 76 -21.31 14.31 6.60
C THR A 76 -21.07 14.33 8.11
N THR A 77 -20.32 15.32 8.61
CA THR A 77 -20.03 15.49 10.04
C THR A 77 -19.70 16.95 10.37
N ASP A 78 -20.07 17.39 11.58
CA ASP A 78 -19.62 18.66 12.17
C ASP A 78 -18.49 18.45 13.19
N ASP A 79 -18.12 17.19 13.45
CA ASP A 79 -17.04 16.79 14.36
C ASP A 79 -15.74 16.55 13.58
N HIS A 80 -14.68 16.20 14.30
CA HIS A 80 -13.43 15.78 13.69
C HIS A 80 -13.64 14.52 12.83
N PHE A 81 -12.93 14.44 11.71
CA PHE A 81 -12.94 13.29 10.81
C PHE A 81 -11.58 12.60 10.86
N LYS A 82 -11.54 11.35 11.36
CA LYS A 82 -10.30 10.60 11.56
C LYS A 82 -10.02 9.68 10.38
N VAL A 83 -8.88 9.90 9.74
CA VAL A 83 -8.32 9.00 8.74
C VAL A 83 -7.15 8.23 9.32
N VAL A 84 -7.13 6.91 9.12
CA VAL A 84 -5.94 6.09 9.38
C VAL A 84 -5.31 5.72 8.03
N GLN A 85 -4.07 6.15 7.81
CA GLN A 85 -3.27 5.72 6.67
C GLN A 85 -2.52 4.44 7.03
N LEU A 86 -2.66 3.43 6.17
CA LEU A 86 -1.83 2.22 6.16
C LEU A 86 -1.06 2.15 4.85
N THR A 87 0.11 1.53 4.85
CA THR A 87 0.88 1.31 3.62
C THR A 87 1.72 0.06 3.72
N ASP A 88 2.09 -0.50 2.57
CA ASP A 88 3.14 -1.53 2.50
C ASP A 88 2.79 -2.73 3.40
N VAL A 89 1.57 -3.24 3.22
CA VAL A 89 1.03 -4.37 3.99
C VAL A 89 1.69 -5.69 3.57
N HIS A 90 1.99 -5.78 2.26
CA HIS A 90 2.72 -6.88 1.62
C HIS A 90 2.22 -8.27 2.02
N ILE A 91 0.91 -8.50 1.87
CA ILE A 91 0.36 -9.85 1.95
C ILE A 91 0.85 -10.62 0.72
N GLY A 92 1.56 -11.71 0.95
CA GLY A 92 2.10 -12.54 -0.13
C GLY A 92 1.08 -13.49 -0.74
N GLY A 93 0.16 -14.05 0.05
CA GLY A 93 -0.90 -14.93 -0.44
C GLY A 93 -0.40 -16.27 -1.00
N GLY A 94 0.80 -16.72 -0.61
CA GLY A 94 1.41 -17.96 -1.09
C GLY A 94 2.03 -18.82 0.02
N PHE A 95 2.54 -20.00 -0.35
CA PHE A 95 3.00 -20.99 0.62
C PHE A 95 4.25 -20.56 1.42
N LEU A 96 5.00 -19.55 0.97
CA LEU A 96 6.16 -19.02 1.67
C LEU A 96 5.84 -17.83 2.60
N SER A 97 4.66 -17.21 2.45
CA SER A 97 4.29 -16.00 3.19
C SER A 97 3.30 -16.23 4.33
N ILE A 98 2.68 -17.42 4.45
CA ILE A 98 1.57 -17.72 5.38
C ILE A 98 1.72 -17.08 6.77
N LYS A 99 2.87 -17.26 7.42
CA LYS A 99 3.12 -16.69 8.76
C LYS A 99 3.19 -15.16 8.73
N LYS A 100 3.90 -14.58 7.77
CA LYS A 100 4.08 -13.12 7.62
C LYS A 100 2.75 -12.45 7.27
N ASP A 101 1.95 -13.08 6.41
CA ASP A 101 0.59 -12.64 6.09
C ASP A 101 -0.27 -12.59 7.38
N SER A 102 -0.18 -13.62 8.24
CA SER A 102 -0.88 -13.60 9.53
C SER A 102 -0.40 -12.50 10.47
N MET A 103 0.88 -12.09 10.41
CA MET A 103 1.42 -11.02 11.25
C MET A 103 0.92 -9.66 10.76
N ALA A 104 0.95 -9.43 9.44
CA ALA A 104 0.37 -8.24 8.81
C ALA A 104 -1.13 -8.09 9.13
N ILE A 105 -1.90 -9.18 8.97
CA ILE A 105 -3.34 -9.20 9.33
C ILE A 105 -3.56 -8.82 10.81
N ASN A 106 -2.74 -9.39 11.72
CA ASN A 106 -2.85 -9.10 13.15
C ASN A 106 -2.52 -7.64 13.47
N ALA A 107 -1.52 -7.07 12.80
CA ALA A 107 -1.12 -5.68 12.98
C ALA A 107 -2.20 -4.70 12.49
N VAL A 108 -2.68 -4.90 11.26
CA VAL A 108 -3.77 -4.09 10.68
C VAL A 108 -5.01 -4.13 11.56
N ALA A 109 -5.43 -5.32 11.98
CA ALA A 109 -6.62 -5.49 12.83
C ALA A 109 -6.49 -4.75 14.17
N ALA A 110 -5.34 -4.87 14.84
CA ALA A 110 -5.13 -4.22 16.14
C ALA A 110 -5.13 -2.69 16.03
N MET A 111 -4.48 -2.14 15.01
CA MET A 111 -4.42 -0.69 14.80
C MET A 111 -5.81 -0.14 14.46
N ILE A 112 -6.52 -0.73 13.50
CA ILE A 112 -7.86 -0.27 13.13
C ILE A 112 -8.84 -0.39 14.32
N THR A 113 -8.77 -1.49 15.08
CA THR A 113 -9.66 -1.72 16.24
C THR A 113 -9.45 -0.69 17.34
N ALA A 114 -8.20 -0.30 17.60
CA ALA A 114 -7.87 0.68 18.63
C ALA A 114 -8.13 2.12 18.17
N GLU A 115 -7.77 2.45 16.93
CA GLU A 115 -7.89 3.81 16.40
C GLU A 115 -9.33 4.20 16.06
N LYS A 116 -10.16 3.23 15.66
CA LYS A 116 -11.57 3.42 15.26
C LYS A 116 -11.73 4.58 14.25
N PRO A 117 -11.09 4.50 13.06
CA PRO A 117 -11.14 5.56 12.07
C PRO A 117 -12.52 5.66 11.41
N ASP A 118 -12.85 6.87 10.94
CA ASP A 118 -13.98 7.09 10.02
C ASP A 118 -13.67 6.56 8.62
N LEU A 119 -12.40 6.63 8.21
CA LEU A 119 -11.90 6.12 6.95
C LEU A 119 -10.50 5.54 7.09
N VAL A 120 -10.26 4.37 6.50
CA VAL A 120 -8.92 3.82 6.30
C VAL A 120 -8.47 4.09 4.86
N VAL A 121 -7.35 4.78 4.68
CA VAL A 121 -6.73 4.98 3.36
C VAL A 121 -5.50 4.08 3.28
N ILE A 122 -5.40 3.27 2.23
CA ILE A 122 -4.24 2.40 2.02
C ILE A 122 -3.43 2.98 0.87
N THR A 123 -2.23 3.49 1.16
CA THR A 123 -1.34 4.10 0.17
C THR A 123 -0.51 3.07 -0.60
N GLY A 124 -1.17 2.02 -1.11
CA GLY A 124 -0.56 1.01 -1.98
C GLY A 124 0.10 -0.18 -1.28
N ASP A 125 0.50 -1.13 -2.12
CA ASP A 125 1.28 -2.32 -1.75
C ASP A 125 0.60 -3.20 -0.70
N ILE A 126 -0.69 -3.47 -0.95
CA ILE A 126 -1.45 -4.49 -0.23
C ILE A 126 -0.90 -5.87 -0.59
N ALA A 127 -0.67 -6.12 -1.87
CA ALA A 127 -0.16 -7.40 -2.37
C ALA A 127 1.36 -7.38 -2.58
N TYR A 128 1.99 -8.51 -2.29
CA TYR A 128 3.40 -8.76 -2.59
C TYR A 128 3.60 -10.16 -3.19
N PRO A 129 3.12 -10.41 -4.42
CA PRO A 129 3.08 -11.73 -5.06
C PRO A 129 4.45 -12.11 -5.67
N VAL A 130 5.54 -11.89 -4.92
CA VAL A 130 6.91 -12.11 -5.43
C VAL A 130 7.28 -13.58 -5.28
N PRO A 131 7.54 -14.34 -6.37
CA PRO A 131 7.62 -15.80 -6.31
C PRO A 131 8.66 -16.37 -5.35
N PHE A 132 9.81 -15.71 -5.20
CA PHE A 132 10.89 -16.19 -4.35
C PHE A 132 10.68 -15.85 -2.85
N GLN A 133 9.78 -14.92 -2.52
CA GLN A 133 9.44 -14.55 -1.14
C GLN A 133 8.07 -15.08 -0.71
N ALA A 134 7.07 -14.99 -1.59
CA ALA A 134 5.69 -15.39 -1.34
C ALA A 134 5.36 -16.80 -1.86
N GLY A 135 6.05 -17.28 -2.90
CA GLY A 135 5.76 -18.59 -3.49
C GLY A 135 4.53 -18.60 -4.40
N THR A 136 4.13 -17.45 -4.92
CA THR A 136 2.98 -17.30 -5.81
C THR A 136 3.21 -16.12 -6.76
N PHE A 137 2.43 -16.08 -7.85
CA PHE A 137 2.27 -14.92 -8.75
C PHE A 137 0.84 -14.35 -8.65
N ASN A 138 0.03 -14.88 -7.72
CA ASN A 138 -1.37 -14.54 -7.59
C ASN A 138 -1.55 -13.35 -6.63
N ASN A 139 -1.56 -12.14 -7.17
CA ASN A 139 -1.87 -10.92 -6.42
C ASN A 139 -3.31 -10.87 -5.90
N LYS A 140 -4.27 -11.51 -6.59
CA LYS A 140 -5.68 -11.48 -6.19
C LYS A 140 -5.93 -12.16 -4.84
N THR A 141 -5.18 -13.21 -4.49
CA THR A 141 -5.33 -13.84 -3.16
C THR A 141 -4.93 -12.93 -2.01
N SER A 142 -3.95 -12.04 -2.24
CA SER A 142 -3.56 -11.03 -1.26
C SER A 142 -4.64 -9.97 -1.11
N ALA A 143 -5.16 -9.46 -2.23
CA ALA A 143 -6.29 -8.53 -2.26
C ALA A 143 -7.54 -9.13 -1.58
N GLU A 144 -7.80 -10.43 -1.76
CA GLU A 144 -8.90 -11.16 -1.11
C GLU A 144 -8.74 -11.25 0.41
N LEU A 145 -7.56 -11.59 0.91
CA LEU A 145 -7.30 -11.63 2.36
C LEU A 145 -7.45 -10.25 2.98
N PHE A 146 -6.93 -9.21 2.33
CA PHE A 146 -7.04 -7.84 2.83
C PHE A 146 -8.49 -7.37 2.83
N ALA A 147 -9.21 -7.51 1.72
CA ALA A 147 -10.61 -7.13 1.64
C ALA A 147 -11.47 -7.91 2.65
N GLN A 148 -11.21 -9.22 2.84
CA GLN A 148 -11.89 -10.01 3.88
C GLN A 148 -11.65 -9.42 5.28
N LEU A 149 -10.42 -9.00 5.59
CA LEU A 149 -10.09 -8.38 6.86
C LEU A 149 -10.84 -7.05 7.05
N MET A 150 -10.81 -6.17 6.06
CA MET A 150 -11.46 -4.86 6.16
C MET A 150 -12.98 -4.98 6.31
N GLU A 151 -13.62 -5.87 5.53
CA GLU A 151 -15.06 -6.14 5.67
C GLU A 151 -15.40 -6.82 7.00
N LYS A 152 -14.51 -7.67 7.54
CA LYS A 152 -14.70 -8.28 8.86
C LYS A 152 -14.64 -7.24 9.99
N LEU A 153 -13.71 -6.31 9.88
CA LEU A 153 -13.57 -5.18 10.80
C LEU A 153 -14.75 -4.20 10.69
N GLY A 154 -15.43 -4.16 9.55
CA GLY A 154 -16.60 -3.31 9.32
C GLY A 154 -16.24 -1.82 9.23
N VAL A 155 -15.10 -1.50 8.63
CA VAL A 155 -14.59 -0.12 8.52
C VAL A 155 -14.56 0.32 7.06
N TYR A 156 -14.92 1.57 6.78
CA TYR A 156 -14.79 2.13 5.45
C TYR A 156 -13.33 2.26 5.04
N TRP A 157 -13.01 1.84 3.82
CA TRP A 157 -11.65 1.78 3.35
C TRP A 157 -11.51 2.07 1.87
N VAL A 158 -10.37 2.63 1.48
CA VAL A 158 -10.04 2.92 0.08
C VAL A 158 -8.55 2.65 -0.16
N PRO A 159 -8.20 1.76 -1.10
CA PRO A 159 -6.83 1.60 -1.54
C PRO A 159 -6.52 2.50 -2.74
N VAL A 160 -5.29 3.03 -2.80
CA VAL A 160 -4.61 3.34 -4.06
C VAL A 160 -3.67 2.20 -4.41
N PHE A 161 -3.24 2.12 -5.66
CA PHE A 161 -2.32 1.06 -6.08
C PHE A 161 -0.86 1.42 -5.79
N GLY A 162 -0.12 0.43 -5.29
CA GLY A 162 1.34 0.43 -5.30
C GLY A 162 1.92 -0.40 -6.44
N ASN A 163 3.24 -0.37 -6.61
CA ASN A 163 3.91 -1.09 -7.69
C ASN A 163 3.80 -2.61 -7.53
N HIS A 164 3.79 -3.12 -6.29
CA HIS A 164 3.72 -4.56 -6.03
C HIS A 164 2.30 -5.14 -6.17
N ASP A 165 1.26 -4.30 -6.11
CA ASP A 165 -0.13 -4.75 -6.27
C ASP A 165 -0.39 -5.39 -7.65
N THR A 166 0.36 -4.97 -8.66
CA THR A 166 0.08 -5.27 -10.07
C THR A 166 1.35 -5.51 -10.89
N GLU A 167 2.36 -6.14 -10.29
CA GLU A 167 3.61 -6.53 -10.95
C GLU A 167 3.39 -7.17 -12.32
N ALA A 168 4.28 -6.91 -13.28
CA ALA A 168 4.09 -7.37 -14.67
C ALA A 168 4.02 -8.91 -14.80
N TYR A 169 4.58 -9.65 -13.84
CA TYR A 169 4.51 -11.11 -13.77
C TYR A 169 3.29 -11.65 -13.00
N SER A 170 2.47 -10.77 -12.41
CA SER A 170 1.27 -11.16 -11.68
C SER A 170 0.20 -11.74 -12.59
N TYR A 171 -0.63 -12.64 -12.05
CA TYR A 171 -1.74 -13.24 -12.80
C TYR A 171 -2.84 -12.25 -13.18
N TYR A 172 -3.07 -11.21 -12.36
CA TYR A 172 -4.12 -10.23 -12.59
C TYR A 172 -3.51 -8.86 -12.83
N SER A 173 -3.93 -8.20 -13.90
CA SER A 173 -3.53 -6.83 -14.21
C SER A 173 -4.16 -5.82 -13.23
N ARG A 174 -3.65 -4.60 -13.22
CA ARG A 174 -4.21 -3.47 -12.47
C ARG A 174 -5.70 -3.27 -12.71
N LYS A 175 -6.13 -3.30 -13.98
CA LYS A 175 -7.56 -3.30 -14.34
C LYS A 175 -8.35 -4.41 -13.65
N LYS A 176 -7.82 -5.64 -13.60
CA LYS A 176 -8.51 -6.78 -12.99
C LYS A 176 -8.58 -6.71 -11.47
N ILE A 177 -7.58 -6.12 -10.82
CA ILE A 177 -7.64 -5.84 -9.38
C ILE A 177 -8.58 -4.66 -9.09
N SER A 178 -8.60 -3.65 -9.95
CA SER A 178 -9.59 -2.54 -9.89
C SER A 178 -11.03 -3.07 -9.99
N GLU A 179 -11.33 -3.92 -10.99
CA GLU A 179 -12.62 -4.61 -11.12
C GLU A 179 -12.96 -5.49 -9.90
N PHE A 180 -11.94 -5.98 -9.19
CA PHE A 180 -12.14 -6.77 -7.97
C PHE A 180 -12.54 -5.89 -6.79
N TYR A 181 -11.83 -4.78 -6.54
CA TYR A 181 -12.15 -3.87 -5.43
C TYR A 181 -13.49 -3.15 -5.60
N SER A 182 -13.97 -2.94 -6.84
CA SER A 182 -15.28 -2.35 -7.13
C SER A 182 -16.48 -3.31 -7.00
N GLN A 183 -16.29 -4.53 -6.48
CA GLN A 183 -17.39 -5.49 -6.33
C GLN A 183 -18.34 -5.11 -5.18
N GLU A 184 -19.65 -5.11 -5.44
CA GLU A 184 -20.72 -4.77 -4.47
C GLU A 184 -20.68 -5.57 -3.15
N LYS A 185 -20.02 -6.74 -3.16
CA LYS A 185 -19.85 -7.59 -1.97
C LYS A 185 -18.94 -6.95 -0.90
N PHE A 186 -18.16 -5.93 -1.27
CA PHE A 186 -17.30 -5.18 -0.37
C PHE A 186 -18.01 -3.89 0.02
N SER A 187 -18.94 -3.99 0.97
CA SER A 187 -19.86 -2.90 1.32
C SER A 187 -19.15 -1.69 1.95
N HIS A 188 -17.95 -1.89 2.49
CA HIS A 188 -17.16 -0.81 3.08
C HIS A 188 -16.00 -0.34 2.17
N CYS A 189 -15.78 -0.98 1.03
CA CYS A 189 -14.76 -0.57 0.07
C CYS A 189 -15.26 0.60 -0.78
N LEU A 190 -14.64 1.76 -0.62
CA LEU A 190 -14.97 2.99 -1.36
C LEU A 190 -14.16 3.14 -2.65
N PHE A 191 -13.49 2.08 -3.10
CA PHE A 191 -12.68 2.10 -4.31
C PHE A 191 -13.52 2.39 -5.56
N GLN A 192 -13.10 3.39 -6.33
CA GLN A 192 -13.66 3.69 -7.64
C GLN A 192 -12.56 3.61 -8.69
N SER A 193 -12.81 2.95 -9.83
CA SER A 193 -11.81 2.82 -10.90
C SER A 193 -11.29 4.16 -11.43
N GLY A 194 -12.06 5.24 -11.27
CA GLY A 194 -11.76 6.55 -11.82
C GLY A 194 -12.24 6.71 -13.27
N PRO A 195 -12.07 7.92 -13.85
CA PRO A 195 -12.45 8.19 -15.25
C PRO A 195 -11.62 7.36 -16.24
N GLU A 196 -12.25 6.89 -17.32
CA GLU A 196 -11.59 6.05 -18.33
C GLU A 196 -10.53 6.80 -19.18
N ASP A 197 -10.59 8.13 -19.21
CA ASP A 197 -9.71 9.03 -19.97
C ASP A 197 -8.57 9.62 -19.12
N VAL A 198 -8.41 9.15 -17.87
CA VAL A 198 -7.35 9.55 -16.95
C VAL A 198 -6.41 8.37 -16.72
N ASP A 199 -5.10 8.63 -16.73
CA ASP A 199 -4.11 7.56 -16.55
C ASP A 199 -4.25 6.88 -15.18
N GLY A 200 -4.13 5.54 -15.17
CA GLY A 200 -4.15 4.73 -13.96
C GLY A 200 -5.55 4.28 -13.55
N TYR A 201 -5.66 3.72 -12.34
CA TYR A 201 -6.91 3.26 -11.74
C TYR A 201 -6.97 3.69 -10.27
N GLY A 202 -8.16 4.01 -9.77
CA GLY A 202 -8.32 4.45 -8.38
C GLY A 202 -8.34 5.98 -8.20
N ASN A 203 -8.16 6.74 -9.29
CA ASN A 203 -8.25 8.20 -9.26
C ASN A 203 -9.67 8.62 -8.85
N SER A 204 -9.83 9.09 -7.61
CA SER A 204 -11.13 9.37 -7.00
C SER A 204 -11.03 10.44 -5.92
N ILE A 205 -12.18 11.03 -5.57
CA ILE A 205 -12.29 12.00 -4.48
C ILE A 205 -13.32 11.52 -3.46
N ILE A 206 -12.96 11.62 -2.18
CA ILE A 206 -13.87 11.44 -1.06
C ILE A 206 -14.01 12.78 -0.35
N ASN A 207 -15.23 13.28 -0.22
CA ASN A 207 -15.51 14.56 0.41
C ASN A 207 -15.91 14.38 1.89
N VAL A 208 -15.54 15.36 2.70
CA VAL A 208 -16.11 15.58 4.03
C VAL A 208 -16.90 16.88 4.00
N LYS A 209 -18.17 16.79 4.37
CA LYS A 209 -19.14 17.87 4.30
C LYS A 209 -19.70 18.14 5.69
N ASN A 210 -19.91 19.40 6.03
CA ASN A 210 -20.59 19.75 7.29
C ASN A 210 -22.13 19.70 7.14
N THR A 211 -22.87 19.81 8.24
CA THR A 211 -24.35 19.76 8.18
C THR A 211 -24.99 20.98 7.51
N LYS A 212 -24.21 22.04 7.24
CA LYS A 212 -24.63 23.20 6.45
C LYS A 212 -24.48 22.98 4.94
N GLY A 213 -23.89 21.86 4.54
CA GLY A 213 -23.69 21.49 3.14
C GLY A 213 -22.38 22.00 2.54
N GLU A 214 -21.47 22.57 3.33
CA GLU A 214 -20.16 23.03 2.87
C GLU A 214 -19.18 21.86 2.86
N ILE A 215 -18.46 21.68 1.75
CA ILE A 215 -17.37 20.69 1.64
C ILE A 215 -16.13 21.32 2.26
N THR A 216 -15.73 20.79 3.41
CA THR A 216 -14.62 21.35 4.22
C THR A 216 -13.28 20.70 3.87
N GLN A 217 -13.32 19.43 3.43
CA GLN A 217 -12.15 18.66 3.02
C GLN A 217 -12.47 17.78 1.81
N SER A 218 -11.53 17.69 0.87
CA SER A 218 -11.53 16.69 -0.21
C SER A 218 -10.29 15.80 -0.10
N LEU A 219 -10.48 14.49 0.03
CA LEU A 219 -9.41 13.51 0.04
C LEU A 219 -9.23 12.99 -1.38
N VAL A 220 -8.06 13.25 -1.98
CA VAL A 220 -7.75 12.95 -3.37
C VAL A 220 -6.89 11.69 -3.43
N MET A 221 -7.43 10.66 -4.07
CA MET A 221 -6.75 9.39 -4.30
C MET A 221 -6.15 9.40 -5.69
N LEU A 222 -4.86 9.09 -5.82
CA LEU A 222 -4.13 9.12 -7.09
C LEU A 222 -3.34 7.85 -7.31
N ASP A 223 -3.35 7.38 -8.55
CA ASP A 223 -2.50 6.31 -9.02
C ASP A 223 -1.10 6.83 -9.37
N SER A 224 -0.07 6.47 -8.61
CA SER A 224 1.34 6.80 -8.94
C SER A 224 2.02 5.73 -9.81
N HIS A 225 1.25 4.82 -10.40
CA HIS A 225 1.65 3.78 -11.34
C HIS A 225 2.63 2.74 -10.75
N SER A 226 3.65 2.33 -11.51
CA SER A 226 4.62 1.32 -11.08
C SER A 226 6.03 1.64 -11.58
N TYR A 227 6.30 1.39 -12.86
CA TYR A 227 7.64 1.49 -13.43
C TYR A 227 7.61 2.08 -14.85
N VAL A 228 8.68 2.78 -15.21
CA VAL A 228 8.89 3.46 -16.51
C VAL A 228 10.05 2.86 -17.29
N ASP A 229 10.33 3.39 -18.49
CA ASP A 229 11.57 3.11 -19.24
C ASP A 229 11.82 1.64 -19.60
N ASN A 230 10.75 0.87 -19.77
CA ASN A 230 10.79 -0.59 -19.96
C ASN A 230 11.35 -1.38 -18.76
N ASP A 231 11.42 -0.77 -17.57
CA ASP A 231 11.71 -1.48 -16.31
C ASP A 231 10.47 -2.24 -15.81
N TYR A 232 9.83 -3.03 -16.68
CA TYR A 232 8.58 -3.73 -16.38
C TYR A 232 8.67 -4.67 -15.15
N PHE A 233 9.88 -5.01 -14.73
CA PHE A 233 10.16 -5.89 -13.59
C PHE A 233 10.74 -5.17 -12.37
N GLY A 234 10.85 -3.83 -12.42
CA GLY A 234 11.38 -3.03 -11.31
C GLY A 234 12.83 -3.34 -10.93
N ILE A 235 13.63 -3.89 -11.84
CA ILE A 235 15.01 -4.34 -11.53
C ILE A 235 15.96 -3.14 -11.50
N MET A 236 15.64 -2.08 -12.24
CA MET A 236 16.44 -0.86 -12.32
C MET A 236 15.93 0.24 -11.37
N TRP A 237 14.86 -0.02 -10.61
CA TRP A 237 14.22 0.93 -9.70
C TRP A 237 13.78 2.21 -10.39
N LYS A 238 13.32 2.09 -11.64
CA LYS A 238 12.81 3.22 -12.41
C LYS A 238 11.32 3.38 -12.16
N TYR A 239 11.01 4.13 -11.12
CA TYR A 239 9.64 4.36 -10.68
C TYR A 239 8.90 5.38 -11.54
N ASP A 240 7.61 5.15 -11.69
CA ASP A 240 6.69 6.06 -12.37
C ASP A 240 6.10 7.10 -11.40
N THR A 241 5.26 8.01 -11.90
CA THR A 241 4.67 9.10 -11.12
C THR A 241 3.29 9.52 -11.66
N ILE A 242 2.67 10.50 -11.03
CA ILE A 242 1.39 11.09 -11.45
C ILE A 242 1.56 11.83 -12.78
N HIS A 243 0.76 11.46 -13.79
CA HIS A 243 0.84 11.99 -15.16
C HIS A 243 0.02 13.26 -15.40
N GLU A 244 0.27 13.95 -16.52
CA GLU A 244 -0.43 15.18 -16.92
C GLU A 244 -1.96 15.04 -16.94
N SER A 245 -2.49 13.90 -17.40
CA SER A 245 -3.94 13.63 -17.42
C SER A 245 -4.55 13.62 -16.02
N GLN A 246 -3.81 13.08 -15.04
CA GLN A 246 -4.20 13.04 -13.63
C GLN A 246 -4.08 14.41 -12.98
N VAL A 247 -3.02 15.18 -13.29
CA VAL A 247 -2.86 16.56 -12.82
C VAL A 247 -4.03 17.43 -13.31
N LYS A 248 -4.39 17.30 -14.58
CA LYS A 248 -5.54 17.99 -15.16
C LYS A 248 -6.86 17.56 -14.51
N TRP A 249 -7.06 16.26 -14.31
CA TRP A 249 -8.24 15.73 -13.64
C TRP A 249 -8.37 16.24 -12.20
N TYR A 250 -7.27 16.27 -11.46
CA TYR A 250 -7.20 16.85 -10.11
C TYR A 250 -7.63 18.32 -10.10
N GLU A 251 -7.09 19.13 -11.02
CA GLU A 251 -7.47 20.53 -11.17
C GLU A 251 -8.94 20.73 -11.51
N ASP A 252 -9.43 20.00 -12.53
CA ASP A 252 -10.82 20.11 -12.99
C ASP A 252 -11.78 19.67 -11.87
N SER A 253 -11.44 18.63 -11.11
CA SER A 253 -12.27 18.10 -10.04
C SER A 253 -12.37 19.06 -8.85
N LEU A 254 -11.26 19.64 -8.39
CA LEU A 254 -11.30 20.64 -7.32
C LEU A 254 -12.01 21.92 -7.73
N ASN A 255 -11.83 22.37 -8.98
CA ASN A 255 -12.57 23.53 -9.49
C ASN A 255 -14.09 23.25 -9.59
N LYS A 256 -14.48 22.03 -9.94
CA LYS A 256 -15.88 21.60 -9.91
C LYS A 256 -16.43 21.64 -8.48
N ILE A 257 -15.71 21.08 -7.51
CA ILE A 257 -16.11 21.09 -6.09
C ILE A 257 -16.19 22.53 -5.58
N LYS A 258 -15.24 23.40 -5.94
CA LYS A 258 -15.28 24.83 -5.61
C LYS A 258 -16.56 25.50 -6.11
N ALA A 259 -16.98 25.22 -7.35
CA ALA A 259 -18.21 25.79 -7.90
C ALA A 259 -19.46 25.32 -7.13
N GLU A 260 -19.46 24.07 -6.66
CA GLU A 260 -20.53 23.50 -5.82
C GLU A 260 -20.50 24.07 -4.40
N ASN A 261 -19.32 24.43 -3.92
CA ASN A 261 -19.06 24.97 -2.59
C ASN A 261 -19.13 26.52 -2.57
N ASN A 262 -20.02 27.11 -3.37
CA ASN A 262 -20.22 28.57 -3.46
C ASN A 262 -18.94 29.36 -3.77
N ASP A 263 -18.15 28.88 -4.72
CA ASP A 263 -16.85 29.44 -5.13
C ASP A 263 -15.78 29.43 -4.02
N VAL A 264 -15.97 28.66 -2.94
CA VAL A 264 -14.98 28.45 -1.90
C VAL A 264 -14.19 27.18 -2.20
N MET A 265 -12.88 27.33 -2.41
CA MET A 265 -11.99 26.19 -2.61
C MET A 265 -11.99 25.33 -1.32
N PRO A 266 -12.30 24.03 -1.39
CA PRO A 266 -12.15 23.15 -0.23
C PRO A 266 -10.67 23.04 0.14
N LYS A 267 -10.37 22.70 1.39
CA LYS A 267 -9.05 22.16 1.72
C LYS A 267 -8.98 20.73 1.16
N SER A 268 -7.78 20.26 0.82
CA SER A 268 -7.61 18.87 0.38
C SER A 268 -6.36 18.19 0.94
N LEU A 269 -6.37 16.87 0.91
CA LEU A 269 -5.23 16.00 1.17
C LEU A 269 -5.07 15.02 0.01
N ALA A 270 -3.84 14.69 -0.38
CA ALA A 270 -3.58 13.74 -1.47
C ALA A 270 -2.93 12.45 -0.98
N PHE A 271 -3.33 11.31 -1.55
CA PHE A 271 -2.85 9.98 -1.20
C PHE A 271 -2.44 9.22 -2.45
N PHE A 272 -1.22 8.69 -2.44
CA PHE A 272 -0.62 7.93 -3.54
C PHE A 272 0.50 7.04 -2.99
N HIS A 273 1.04 6.11 -3.78
CA HIS A 273 2.03 5.16 -3.26
C HIS A 273 3.47 5.66 -3.38
N ILE A 274 3.92 5.94 -4.60
CA ILE A 274 5.30 6.34 -4.93
C ILE A 274 5.43 7.85 -4.73
N ALA A 275 6.42 8.27 -3.95
CA ALA A 275 6.67 9.68 -3.68
C ALA A 275 6.98 10.48 -4.96
N ILE A 276 6.37 11.66 -5.08
CA ILE A 276 6.73 12.63 -6.12
C ILE A 276 8.12 13.24 -5.84
N PRO A 277 8.82 13.77 -6.86
CA PRO A 277 10.21 14.25 -6.74
C PRO A 277 10.44 15.32 -5.65
N GLU A 278 9.39 16.07 -5.27
CA GLU A 278 9.45 17.09 -4.23
C GLU A 278 9.72 16.53 -2.84
N TYR A 279 9.35 15.27 -2.55
CA TYR A 279 9.72 14.62 -1.29
C TYR A 279 11.23 14.51 -1.15
N LYS A 280 11.90 14.05 -2.21
CA LYS A 280 13.35 13.93 -2.26
C LYS A 280 14.01 15.29 -2.15
N THR A 281 13.48 16.28 -2.88
CA THR A 281 14.02 17.65 -2.87
C THR A 281 13.93 18.28 -1.48
N ALA A 282 12.78 18.18 -0.82
CA ALA A 282 12.57 18.71 0.53
C ALA A 282 13.50 18.03 1.56
N TRP A 283 13.59 16.71 1.51
CA TRP A 283 14.44 15.96 2.43
C TRP A 283 15.94 16.23 2.21
N ASP A 284 16.38 16.30 0.96
CA ASP A 284 17.77 16.65 0.64
C ASP A 284 18.12 18.08 1.07
N GLU A 285 17.21 19.04 0.90
CA GLU A 285 17.40 20.41 1.37
C GLU A 285 17.57 20.44 2.91
N TYR A 286 16.69 19.76 3.66
CA TYR A 286 16.82 19.64 5.11
C TYR A 286 18.13 18.97 5.54
N ARG A 287 18.46 17.83 4.93
CA ARG A 287 19.65 17.03 5.25
C ARG A 287 20.95 17.78 4.93
N THR A 288 21.00 18.47 3.80
CA THR A 288 22.20 19.24 3.40
C THR A 288 22.36 20.54 4.17
N ASN A 289 21.29 21.03 4.82
CA ASN A 289 21.32 22.12 5.80
C ASN A 289 21.55 21.61 7.25
N ASP A 290 22.32 20.53 7.41
CA ASP A 290 22.65 19.91 8.70
C ASP A 290 21.42 19.59 9.57
N PHE A 291 20.33 19.16 8.94
CA PHE A 291 19.05 18.86 9.60
C PHE A 291 18.43 20.06 10.34
N ASN A 292 18.56 21.26 9.77
CA ASN A 292 17.88 22.46 10.22
C ASN A 292 16.85 22.95 9.20
N ASP A 293 15.79 23.57 9.69
CA ASP A 293 14.78 24.24 8.85
C ASP A 293 15.40 25.28 7.91
N THR A 294 14.77 25.46 6.75
CA THR A 294 15.12 26.47 5.74
C THR A 294 13.93 27.40 5.50
N GLU A 295 14.06 28.31 4.52
CA GLU A 295 12.92 29.11 4.06
C GLU A 295 11.82 28.27 3.39
N ASN A 296 12.20 27.18 2.72
CA ASN A 296 11.27 26.32 2.01
C ASN A 296 10.82 25.13 2.85
N VAL A 297 11.64 24.70 3.81
CA VAL A 297 11.50 23.41 4.49
C VAL A 297 11.35 23.59 5.99
N LYS A 298 10.33 22.96 6.57
CA LYS A 298 10.20 22.81 8.03
C LYS A 298 10.01 21.36 8.42
N TYR A 299 10.92 20.83 9.21
CA TYR A 299 10.86 19.46 9.69
C TYR A 299 9.82 19.30 10.80
N ILE A 300 9.04 18.21 10.76
CA ILE A 300 7.98 17.94 11.74
C ILE A 300 8.35 16.72 12.59
N TYR A 301 8.49 15.55 11.97
CA TYR A 301 8.84 14.32 12.67
C TYR A 301 9.42 13.26 11.74
N GLY A 302 9.85 12.15 12.34
CA GLY A 302 10.27 10.93 11.65
C GLY A 302 11.65 11.03 11.00
N LYS A 303 11.93 10.14 10.05
CA LYS A 303 13.22 10.08 9.36
C LYS A 303 13.11 9.41 8.00
N ALA A 304 14.05 9.72 7.10
CA ALA A 304 14.38 8.82 6.02
C ALA A 304 15.23 7.66 6.57
N GLY A 305 14.66 6.46 6.64
CA GLY A 305 15.30 5.27 7.20
C GLY A 305 16.00 4.40 6.17
N GLU A 306 15.76 4.64 4.89
CA GLU A 306 16.46 3.94 3.81
C GLU A 306 17.97 4.23 3.82
N LYS A 307 18.72 3.35 3.15
CA LYS A 307 20.18 3.46 3.05
C LYS A 307 20.57 4.83 2.51
N ASP A 308 21.56 5.44 3.15
CA ASP A 308 22.06 6.78 2.82
C ASP A 308 21.00 7.89 2.87
N TYR A 309 19.92 7.70 3.64
CA TYR A 309 18.77 8.61 3.75
C TYR A 309 18.05 8.81 2.40
N SER A 310 18.01 7.75 1.60
CA SER A 310 17.42 7.80 0.26
C SER A 310 15.90 7.99 0.31
N VAL A 311 15.40 8.66 -0.72
CA VAL A 311 13.97 8.85 -1.00
C VAL A 311 13.81 8.44 -2.46
N TYR A 312 13.13 7.32 -2.70
CA TYR A 312 13.01 6.77 -4.05
C TYR A 312 11.78 7.35 -4.73
N THR A 313 12.02 8.23 -5.70
CA THR A 313 11.00 8.93 -6.48
C THR A 313 11.19 8.63 -7.96
N SER A 314 10.21 9.01 -8.79
CA SER A 314 10.40 9.03 -10.25
C SER A 314 11.49 10.03 -10.68
N GLU A 315 12.11 9.76 -11.83
CA GLU A 315 12.94 10.74 -12.56
C GLU A 315 12.08 11.73 -13.36
N TYR A 316 10.79 11.44 -13.57
CA TYR A 316 9.83 12.30 -14.25
C TYR A 316 9.08 13.19 -13.26
N ASN A 317 8.66 14.37 -13.73
CA ASN A 317 7.78 15.28 -13.00
C ASN A 317 6.86 15.97 -14.00
N TYR A 318 5.55 15.76 -13.86
CA TYR A 318 4.52 16.33 -14.74
C TYR A 318 3.79 17.52 -14.10
N GLY A 319 4.37 18.15 -13.07
CA GLY A 319 3.88 19.41 -12.50
C GLY A 319 2.77 19.25 -11.47
N PHE A 320 2.60 18.07 -10.85
CA PHE A 320 1.56 17.85 -9.83
C PHE A 320 1.73 18.79 -8.63
N PHE A 321 2.94 18.91 -8.09
CA PHE A 321 3.19 19.80 -6.95
C PHE A 321 2.99 21.28 -7.30
N ASP A 322 3.41 21.70 -8.50
CA ASP A 322 3.19 23.06 -8.98
C ASP A 322 1.69 23.37 -9.07
N LYS A 323 0.89 22.44 -9.60
CA LYS A 323 -0.57 22.59 -9.65
C LYS A 323 -1.20 22.60 -8.26
N VAL A 324 -0.69 21.80 -7.31
CA VAL A 324 -1.10 21.84 -5.91
C VAL A 324 -0.85 23.22 -5.29
N LYS A 325 0.33 23.80 -5.54
CA LYS A 325 0.67 25.16 -5.11
C LYS A 325 -0.21 26.23 -5.75
N GLU A 326 -0.56 26.08 -7.02
CA GLU A 326 -1.39 27.01 -7.77
C GLU A 326 -2.83 27.06 -7.24
N LEU A 327 -3.44 25.90 -6.95
CA LEU A 327 -4.83 25.83 -6.50
C LEU A 327 -5.01 26.18 -5.03
N ASP A 328 -3.94 26.16 -4.23
CA ASP A 328 -3.93 26.48 -2.79
C ASP A 328 -5.01 25.73 -1.99
N SER A 329 -5.25 24.48 -2.40
CA SER A 329 -6.25 23.58 -1.81
C SER A 329 -5.59 22.46 -1.02
N THR A 330 -4.63 21.74 -1.62
CA THR A 330 -3.98 20.60 -0.99
C THR A 330 -2.97 21.03 0.06
N GLN A 331 -3.26 20.73 1.33
CA GLN A 331 -2.45 21.09 2.48
C GLN A 331 -1.42 20.02 2.84
N GLY A 332 -1.69 18.76 2.48
CA GLY A 332 -0.84 17.63 2.79
C GLY A 332 -0.92 16.51 1.76
N MET A 333 0.17 15.76 1.64
CA MET A 333 0.31 14.59 0.80
C MET A 333 0.86 13.42 1.64
N PHE A 334 0.36 12.23 1.38
CA PHE A 334 0.69 11.02 2.13
C PHE A 334 1.05 9.89 1.16
N CYS A 335 2.20 9.25 1.42
CA CYS A 335 2.70 8.14 0.61
C CYS A 335 3.36 7.03 1.44
N GLY A 336 3.79 5.98 0.75
CA GLY A 336 4.46 4.80 1.30
C GLY A 336 5.69 4.44 0.48
N HIS A 337 5.80 3.18 0.02
CA HIS A 337 6.81 2.69 -0.93
C HIS A 337 8.22 2.49 -0.38
N ASP A 338 8.76 3.47 0.36
CA ASP A 338 10.06 3.34 1.03
C ASP A 338 9.82 2.86 2.46
N HIS A 339 9.98 1.55 2.70
CA HIS A 339 9.41 0.92 3.91
C HIS A 339 10.02 1.42 5.21
N LEU A 340 11.22 1.99 5.17
CA LEU A 340 11.92 2.52 6.34
C LEU A 340 11.77 4.04 6.49
N ASN A 341 11.28 4.73 5.46
CA ASN A 341 10.97 6.16 5.53
C ASN A 341 9.65 6.38 6.27
N ASN A 342 9.64 7.37 7.15
CA ASN A 342 8.46 7.76 7.93
C ASN A 342 8.53 9.25 8.31
N PHE A 343 9.23 10.06 7.53
CA PHE A 343 9.33 11.48 7.85
C PHE A 343 8.07 12.24 7.44
N SER A 344 7.83 13.36 8.12
CA SER A 344 6.88 14.37 7.70
C SER A 344 7.57 15.74 7.71
N ILE A 345 7.43 16.46 6.60
CA ILE A 345 8.15 17.70 6.34
C ILE A 345 7.27 18.68 5.56
N ASP A 346 7.17 19.92 6.01
CA ASP A 346 6.59 20.97 5.17
C ASP A 346 7.58 21.35 4.09
N TYR A 347 7.12 21.36 2.85
CA TYR A 347 7.85 21.93 1.73
C TYR A 347 6.98 23.00 1.05
N LYS A 348 7.45 24.25 1.07
CA LYS A 348 6.77 25.41 0.49
C LYS A 348 5.30 25.52 0.91
N GLY A 349 4.99 25.18 2.16
CA GLY A 349 3.64 25.27 2.73
C GLY A 349 2.72 24.08 2.45
N VAL A 350 3.25 22.97 1.92
CA VAL A 350 2.51 21.70 1.78
C VAL A 350 3.24 20.62 2.58
N ARG A 351 2.51 19.86 3.40
CA ARG A 351 3.06 18.79 4.23
C ARG A 351 3.26 17.53 3.41
N LEU A 352 4.49 17.02 3.33
CA LEU A 352 4.86 15.79 2.64
C LEU A 352 5.15 14.70 3.68
N THR A 353 4.38 13.61 3.68
CA THR A 353 4.45 12.58 4.75
C THR A 353 4.63 11.18 4.17
N TYR A 354 5.66 10.48 4.64
CA TYR A 354 5.76 9.03 4.54
C TYR A 354 5.06 8.39 5.74
N GLY A 355 4.17 7.43 5.49
CA GLY A 355 3.54 6.64 6.54
C GLY A 355 4.46 5.52 7.06
N TYR A 356 4.11 4.97 8.22
CA TYR A 356 4.74 3.72 8.66
C TYR A 356 4.31 2.56 7.74
N SER A 357 5.29 1.78 7.26
CA SER A 357 5.02 0.52 6.59
C SER A 357 4.49 -0.52 7.57
N ILE A 358 3.86 -1.58 7.07
CA ILE A 358 3.55 -2.76 7.89
C ILE A 358 4.57 -3.88 7.66
N ASP A 359 5.18 -3.91 6.48
CA ASP A 359 6.04 -4.93 5.89
C ASP A 359 6.64 -5.97 6.85
N TYR A 360 6.35 -7.23 6.55
CA TYR A 360 6.94 -8.42 7.16
C TYR A 360 7.65 -9.32 6.13
N LEU A 361 7.56 -9.02 4.84
CA LEU A 361 7.83 -9.93 3.74
C LEU A 361 8.78 -9.38 2.68
N ALA A 362 8.59 -8.14 2.25
CA ALA A 362 9.23 -7.57 1.08
C ALA A 362 10.69 -7.22 1.33
N TYR A 363 11.01 -6.57 2.45
CA TYR A 363 12.39 -6.32 2.84
C TYR A 363 12.96 -7.53 3.57
N THR A 364 14.11 -8.03 3.12
CA THR A 364 14.69 -9.27 3.66
C THR A 364 15.04 -9.11 5.15
N GLY A 365 14.39 -9.89 6.00
CA GLY A 365 14.62 -9.87 7.45
C GLY A 365 13.87 -8.77 8.20
N ILE A 366 13.08 -7.93 7.52
CA ILE A 366 12.36 -6.79 8.11
C ILE A 366 11.40 -7.18 9.24
N MET A 367 10.90 -8.41 9.22
CA MET A 367 10.05 -8.97 10.27
C MET A 367 10.70 -9.02 11.65
N LYS A 368 12.03 -8.83 11.75
CA LYS A 368 12.79 -8.75 13.00
C LYS A 368 12.88 -7.32 13.55
N PHE A 369 12.44 -6.30 12.82
CA PHE A 369 12.52 -4.89 13.19
C PHE A 369 11.13 -4.31 13.32
N GLY A 370 10.92 -3.41 14.30
CA GLY A 370 9.62 -2.82 14.57
C GLY A 370 9.52 -1.31 14.46
N LEU A 371 10.64 -0.59 14.31
CA LEU A 371 10.67 0.88 14.31
C LEU A 371 9.85 1.52 13.19
N GLN A 372 9.76 0.85 12.05
CA GLN A 372 9.03 1.27 10.88
C GLN A 372 7.57 0.81 10.86
N ARG A 373 7.15 -0.03 11.82
CA ARG A 373 5.87 -0.74 11.76
C ARG A 373 4.76 -0.01 12.50
N GLY A 374 3.72 0.39 11.79
CA GLY A 374 2.63 1.16 12.39
C GLY A 374 1.63 1.72 11.39
N CYS A 375 1.00 2.83 11.76
CA CYS A 375 0.09 3.60 10.92
C CYS A 375 0.31 5.10 11.09
N THR A 376 -0.24 5.91 10.18
CA THR A 376 -0.36 7.36 10.36
C THR A 376 -1.80 7.67 10.73
N VAL A 377 -2.02 8.41 11.83
CA VAL A 377 -3.33 8.94 12.19
C VAL A 377 -3.40 10.38 11.73
N ILE A 378 -4.43 10.70 10.96
CA ILE A 378 -4.70 12.02 10.40
C ILE A 378 -6.04 12.47 10.97
N ASP A 379 -6.01 13.54 11.76
CA ASP A 379 -7.18 14.12 12.40
C ASP A 379 -7.56 15.40 11.68
N ILE A 380 -8.74 15.42 11.07
CA ILE A 380 -9.23 16.54 10.26
C ILE A 380 -10.26 17.30 11.08
N ALA A 381 -9.95 18.55 11.40
CA ALA A 381 -10.83 19.42 12.15
C ALA A 381 -12.05 19.86 11.30
N PRO A 382 -13.15 20.33 11.92
CA PRO A 382 -14.36 20.75 11.21
C PRO A 382 -14.15 21.87 10.19
N ASP A 383 -13.09 22.68 10.33
CA ASP A 383 -12.73 23.73 9.37
C ASP A 383 -11.90 23.22 8.18
N GLY A 384 -11.64 21.91 8.14
CA GLY A 384 -10.81 21.21 7.14
C GLY A 384 -9.30 21.30 7.39
N SER A 385 -8.82 22.00 8.44
CA SER A 385 -7.40 21.88 8.82
C SER A 385 -7.12 20.47 9.34
N PHE A 386 -5.86 20.03 9.30
CA PHE A 386 -5.50 18.69 9.75
C PHE A 386 -4.23 18.70 10.59
N GLU A 387 -4.13 17.71 11.47
CA GLU A 387 -2.90 17.30 12.14
C GLU A 387 -2.64 15.83 11.81
N SER A 388 -1.38 15.42 11.83
CA SER A 388 -1.03 14.01 11.63
C SER A 388 0.09 13.58 12.56
N HIS A 389 0.07 12.32 12.97
CA HIS A 389 1.12 11.72 13.77
C HIS A 389 1.26 10.23 13.46
N LEU A 390 2.46 9.72 13.69
CA LEU A 390 2.77 8.30 13.53
C LEU A 390 2.46 7.53 14.80
N GLU A 391 1.92 6.34 14.62
CA GLU A 391 1.59 5.44 15.71
C GLU A 391 2.19 4.05 15.48
N ASN A 392 3.16 3.69 16.32
CA ASN A 392 3.89 2.44 16.18
C ASN A 392 3.09 1.26 16.73
N TYR A 393 3.01 0.16 15.95
CA TYR A 393 2.23 -1.04 16.27
C TYR A 393 2.59 -1.69 17.62
N TYR A 394 3.82 -1.53 18.10
CA TYR A 394 4.27 -2.16 19.34
C TYR A 394 3.83 -1.43 20.62
N GLN A 395 3.15 -0.29 20.52
CA GLN A 395 2.56 0.36 21.68
C GLN A 395 1.50 -0.51 22.38
N ASP A 396 1.37 -0.33 23.70
CA ASP A 396 0.46 -1.11 24.55
C ASP A 396 -1.02 -0.93 24.20
N LYS A 397 -1.40 0.20 23.58
CA LYS A 397 -2.79 0.46 23.16
C LYS A 397 -3.30 -0.54 22.10
N TYR A 398 -2.40 -1.09 21.30
CA TYR A 398 -2.75 -2.03 20.23
C TYR A 398 -2.83 -3.45 20.76
N GLN A 399 -4.01 -3.84 21.22
CA GLN A 399 -4.32 -5.20 21.64
C GLN A 399 -4.53 -6.09 20.42
N THR A 400 -3.97 -7.30 20.44
CA THR A 400 -3.88 -8.18 19.27
C THR A 400 -4.56 -9.52 19.52
N ALA A 401 -5.14 -10.09 18.46
CA ALA A 401 -5.76 -11.42 18.51
C ALA A 401 -4.71 -12.55 18.61
N LYS A 402 -3.49 -12.31 18.10
CA LYS A 402 -2.31 -13.16 18.31
C LYS A 402 -1.22 -12.37 19.00
N GLU A 403 -0.36 -13.06 19.76
CA GLU A 403 0.80 -12.43 20.41
C GLU A 403 1.67 -11.68 19.39
N LYS A 404 2.08 -10.45 19.75
CA LYS A 404 3.05 -9.68 18.97
C LYS A 404 4.39 -10.39 18.95
N GLU A 405 5.00 -10.44 17.78
CA GLU A 405 6.37 -10.89 17.65
C GLU A 405 7.37 -10.02 18.42
N GLN A 406 8.46 -10.64 18.85
CA GLN A 406 9.61 -9.93 19.41
C GLN A 406 10.45 -9.36 18.28
N VAL A 407 10.77 -8.07 18.36
CA VAL A 407 11.52 -7.33 17.35
C VAL A 407 12.55 -6.41 17.99
N ASP A 408 13.52 -6.02 17.19
CA ASP A 408 14.42 -4.94 17.50
C ASP A 408 13.72 -3.58 17.28
N MET A 409 13.73 -2.77 18.34
CA MET A 409 13.17 -1.42 18.40
C MET A 409 14.27 -0.34 18.47
N VAL A 410 15.54 -0.71 18.31
CA VAL A 410 16.71 0.18 18.46
C VAL A 410 17.64 0.08 17.26
N GLY A 411 17.87 -1.13 16.74
CA GLY A 411 18.79 -1.37 15.64
C GLY A 411 18.41 -0.69 14.33
N ASN A 412 19.43 -0.41 13.52
CA ASN A 412 19.25 0.04 12.15
C ASN A 412 19.17 -1.19 11.24
N TYR A 413 18.07 -1.32 10.50
CA TYR A 413 17.81 -2.40 9.53
C TYR A 413 19.02 -2.67 8.61
N HIS A 414 19.67 -1.62 8.09
CA HIS A 414 20.82 -1.77 7.19
C HIS A 414 22.10 -2.21 7.90
N SER A 415 22.26 -1.90 9.20
CA SER A 415 23.48 -2.25 9.95
C SER A 415 23.60 -3.73 10.30
N GLU A 416 22.48 -4.47 10.35
CA GLU A 416 22.48 -5.91 10.64
C GLU A 416 22.62 -6.79 9.38
N LEU A 417 22.26 -6.27 8.20
CA LEU A 417 22.42 -6.97 6.93
C LEU A 417 23.86 -7.00 6.45
N ASP A 418 24.65 -5.97 6.74
CA ASP A 418 26.09 -5.94 6.42
C ASP A 418 26.92 -6.95 7.25
N ASN A 419 26.31 -7.60 8.26
CA ASN A 419 26.94 -8.57 9.16
C ASN A 419 26.50 -10.04 8.92
N GLN A 420 25.70 -10.32 7.87
CA GLN A 420 25.27 -11.66 7.44
C GLN A 420 25.82 -11.97 6.05
#